data_AF-A0A0C5C169-F1
#
_entry.id   AF-A0A0C5C169-F1
#
_cell.length_a   1.000
_cell.length_b   1.000
_cell.length_c   1.000
_cell.angle_alpha   90.00
_cell.angle_beta   90.00
_cell.angle_gamma   90.00
#
_symmetry.space_group_name_H-M   'P 1'
#
loop_
_entity.id
_entity.type
_entity.pdbx_description
1 polymer ?
#
loop_
_entity_poly.entity_id
_entity_poly.type
_entity_poly.pdbx_seq_one_letter_code
_entity_poly.pdbx_strand_id
1 'polypeptide(L)'
;MQTDVRHDIRKLENEIVQIENKIVEFMNFRHQAEIKKSLHKLESDLKYLSILANGAPIDKREDRKVMDFLRVHYDYLQKLSVPV
;
A
#
# COMPACT_ATOMS: atom_id res chain seq x y z
N MET A 1 -10.60 -5.96 -20.45
CA MET A 1 -10.93 -6.26 -19.04
C MET A 1 -9.71 -6.70 -18.23
N GLN A 2 -8.90 -7.70 -18.63
CA GLN A 2 -7.67 -8.07 -17.88
C GLN A 2 -6.58 -6.97 -17.82
N THR A 3 -6.44 -6.16 -18.86
CA THR A 3 -5.48 -5.06 -18.92
C THR A 3 -5.78 -3.96 -17.90
N ASP A 4 -7.06 -3.83 -17.52
CA ASP A 4 -7.54 -2.82 -16.56
C ASP A 4 -7.08 -3.18 -15.14
N VAL A 5 -7.30 -4.43 -14.74
CA VAL A 5 -6.95 -4.90 -13.39
C VAL A 5 -5.45 -4.83 -13.13
N ARG A 6 -4.62 -5.18 -14.13
CA ARG A 6 -3.15 -5.03 -14.01
C ARG A 6 -2.72 -3.56 -13.94
N HIS A 7 -3.44 -2.67 -14.61
CA HIS A 7 -3.20 -1.24 -14.53
C HIS A 7 -3.58 -0.70 -13.14
N ASP A 8 -4.73 -1.11 -12.62
CA ASP A 8 -5.21 -0.74 -11.29
C ASP A 8 -4.28 -1.22 -10.18
N ILE A 9 -3.78 -2.47 -10.27
CA ILE A 9 -2.77 -3.01 -9.34
C ILE A 9 -1.52 -2.12 -9.34
N ARG A 10 -0.95 -1.83 -10.52
CA ARG A 10 0.26 -0.98 -10.61
C ARG A 10 0.02 0.43 -10.12
N LYS A 11 -1.18 0.97 -10.38
CA LYS A 11 -1.55 2.30 -9.89
C LYS A 11 -1.59 2.32 -8.37
N LEU A 12 -2.22 1.32 -7.75
CA LEU A 12 -2.26 1.16 -6.29
C LEU A 12 -0.88 0.95 -5.68
N GLU A 13 -0.03 0.12 -6.28
CA GLU A 13 1.36 -0.06 -5.83
C GLU A 13 2.11 1.28 -5.79
N ASN A 14 1.96 2.11 -6.82
CA ASN A 14 2.57 3.44 -6.86
C ASN A 14 1.96 4.40 -5.83
N GLU A 15 0.64 4.37 -5.63
CA GLU A 15 -0.04 5.20 -4.64
C GLU A 15 0.42 4.83 -3.21
N ILE A 16 0.56 3.54 -2.91
CA ILE A 16 1.06 3.02 -1.63
C ILE A 16 2.46 3.60 -1.33
N VAL A 17 3.39 3.47 -2.28
CA VAL A 17 4.76 4.00 -2.12
C VAL A 17 4.76 5.52 -1.94
N GLN A 18 3.89 6.24 -2.64
CA GLN A 18 3.78 7.70 -2.47
C GLN A 18 3.23 8.08 -1.10
N ILE A 19 2.26 7.34 -0.56
CA ILE A 19 1.71 7.59 0.77
C ILE A 19 2.77 7.33 1.84
N GLU A 20 3.53 6.25 1.71
CA GLU A 20 4.65 5.92 2.59
C GLU A 20 5.68 7.05 2.67
N ASN A 21 6.11 7.56 1.51
CA ASN A 21 7.04 8.70 1.45
C ASN A 21 6.45 9.95 2.13
N LYS A 22 5.16 10.24 1.91
CA LYS A 22 4.48 11.37 2.59
C LYS A 22 4.40 11.19 4.10
N ILE A 23 4.19 9.96 4.60
CA ILE A 23 4.18 9.70 6.04
C ILE A 23 5.55 10.04 6.63
N VAL A 24 6.64 9.61 6.00
CA VAL A 24 8.01 9.95 6.44
C VAL A 24 8.24 11.45 6.42
N GLU A 25 7.80 12.16 5.38
CA GLU A 25 7.86 13.62 5.33
C GLU A 25 7.08 14.25 6.49
N PHE A 26 5.83 13.83 6.71
CA PHE A 26 5.01 14.36 7.81
C PHE A 26 5.59 14.05 9.20
N MET A 27 6.28 12.92 9.37
CA MET A 27 7.02 12.60 10.59
C MET A 27 8.17 13.60 10.82
N ASN A 28 8.92 13.96 9.78
CA ASN A 28 9.98 14.98 9.87
C ASN A 28 9.45 16.35 10.31
N PHE A 29 8.25 16.73 9.85
CA PHE A 29 7.59 17.98 10.21
C PHE A 29 6.64 17.88 11.42
N ARG A 30 6.56 16.72 12.08
CA ARG A 30 5.69 16.43 13.23
C ARG A 30 4.19 16.71 12.99
N HIS A 31 3.70 16.51 11.77
CA HIS A 31 2.30 16.73 11.39
C HIS A 31 1.39 15.55 11.78
N GLN A 32 1.16 15.37 13.09
CA GLN A 32 0.44 14.21 13.66
C GLN A 32 -0.93 13.90 13.01
N ALA A 33 -1.71 14.93 12.67
CA ALA A 33 -3.01 14.75 12.01
C ALA A 33 -2.87 14.15 10.60
N GLU A 34 -1.91 14.64 9.81
CA GLU A 34 -1.65 14.15 8.45
C GLU A 34 -0.98 12.77 8.48
N ILE A 35 -0.14 12.48 9.48
CA ILE A 35 0.42 11.14 9.72
C ILE A 35 -0.72 10.15 9.93
N LYS A 36 -1.64 10.41 10.86
CA LYS A 36 -2.77 9.51 11.15
C LYS A 36 -3.67 9.29 9.94
N LYS A 37 -3.98 10.36 9.21
CA LYS A 37 -4.78 10.28 7.98
C LYS A 37 -4.10 9.46 6.89
N SER A 38 -2.80 9.65 6.71
CA SER A 38 -2.01 8.93 5.70
C SER A 38 -1.83 7.45 6.06
N LEU A 39 -1.61 7.13 7.35
CA LEU A 39 -1.58 5.74 7.84
C LEU A 39 -2.89 5.01 7.58
N HIS A 40 -4.03 5.65 7.86
CA HIS A 40 -5.33 5.05 7.60
C HIS A 40 -5.57 4.83 6.10
N LYS A 41 -5.13 5.78 5.25
CA LYS A 41 -5.19 5.61 3.80
C LYS A 41 -4.31 4.45 3.33
N LEU A 42 -3.07 4.37 3.83
CA LEU A 42 -2.13 3.30 3.51
C LEU A 42 -2.71 1.92 3.85
N GLU A 43 -3.30 1.77 5.04
CA GLU A 43 -3.96 0.53 5.46
C GLU A 43 -5.13 0.15 4.52
N SER A 44 -5.96 1.13 4.15
CA SER A 44 -7.08 0.92 3.22
C SER A 44 -6.61 0.49 1.83
N ASP A 45 -5.58 1.15 1.29
CA ASP A 45 -5.06 0.87 -0.04
C ASP A 45 -4.38 -0.51 -0.10
N LEU A 46 -3.64 -0.89 0.96
CA LEU A 46 -3.08 -2.25 1.10
C LEU A 46 -4.17 -3.32 1.16
N LYS A 47 -5.25 -3.06 1.92
CA LYS A 47 -6.39 -3.98 2.01
C LYS A 47 -7.09 -4.12 0.66
N TYR A 48 -7.26 -3.02 -0.07
CA TYR A 48 -7.88 -3.04 -1.38
C TYR A 48 -7.03 -3.80 -2.40
N LEU A 49 -5.71 -3.58 -2.40
CA LEU A 49 -4.77 -4.32 -3.23
C LEU A 49 -4.81 -5.83 -2.94
N SER A 50 -4.90 -6.24 -1.67
CA SER A 50 -5.09 -7.65 -1.28
C SER A 50 -6.37 -8.26 -1.84
N ILE A 51 -7.49 -7.53 -1.81
CA ILE A 51 -8.76 -7.99 -2.39
C ILE A 51 -8.64 -8.16 -3.90
N LEU A 52 -8.02 -7.19 -4.58
CA LEU A 52 -7.80 -7.25 -6.02
C LEU A 52 -6.90 -8.43 -6.41
N ALA A 53 -5.79 -8.64 -5.69
CA ALA A 53 -4.86 -9.75 -5.96
C ALA A 53 -5.56 -11.11 -5.84
N ASN A 54 -6.36 -11.32 -4.79
CA ASN A 54 -7.07 -12.58 -4.55
C ASN A 54 -8.25 -12.82 -5.50
N GLY A 55 -8.89 -11.75 -5.99
CA GLY A 55 -10.08 -11.83 -6.85
C GLY A 55 -9.78 -11.74 -8.35
N ALA A 56 -8.57 -11.33 -8.74
CA ALA A 56 -8.23 -11.10 -10.13
C ALA A 56 -7.76 -12.38 -10.84
N PRO A 57 -8.10 -12.57 -12.13
CA PRO A 57 -7.52 -13.63 -12.96
C PRO A 57 -6.10 -13.22 -13.42
N ILE A 58 -5.20 -13.01 -12.46
CA ILE A 58 -3.76 -12.76 -12.66
C ILE A 58 -2.97 -14.07 -12.63
N ASP A 59 -1.80 -14.09 -13.26
CA ASP A 59 -0.99 -15.31 -13.28
C ASP A 59 -0.26 -15.51 -11.94
N LYS A 60 0.16 -16.76 -11.66
CA LYS A 60 0.81 -17.13 -10.39
C LYS A 60 2.10 -16.34 -10.10
N ARG A 61 2.80 -15.84 -11.12
CA ARG A 61 4.02 -15.05 -10.92
C ARG A 61 3.66 -13.62 -10.52
N GLU A 62 2.64 -13.04 -11.13
CA GLU A 62 2.10 -11.73 -10.76
C GLU A 62 1.50 -11.77 -9.37
N ASP A 63 0.68 -12.78 -9.06
CA ASP A 63 0.10 -12.99 -7.72
C ASP A 63 1.19 -13.03 -6.64
N ARG A 64 2.24 -13.82 -6.86
CA ARG A 64 3.38 -13.88 -5.93
C ARG A 64 4.07 -12.53 -5.74
N LYS A 65 4.25 -11.75 -6.80
CA LYS A 65 4.84 -10.40 -6.70
C LYS A 65 3.97 -9.46 -5.87
N VAL A 66 2.66 -9.49 -6.08
CA VAL A 66 1.73 -8.65 -5.31
C VAL A 66 1.68 -9.09 -3.85
N MET A 67 1.72 -10.39 -3.57
CA MET A 67 1.80 -10.91 -2.20
C MET A 67 3.11 -10.51 -1.49
N ASP A 68 4.25 -10.60 -2.19
CA ASP A 68 5.54 -10.16 -1.66
C ASP A 68 5.54 -8.65 -1.40
N PHE A 69 4.94 -7.86 -2.31
CA PHE A 69 4.72 -6.42 -2.13
C PHE A 69 3.88 -6.14 -0.89
N LEU A 70 2.67 -6.73 -0.79
CA LEU A 70 1.78 -6.58 0.36
C LEU A 70 2.50 -6.91 1.67
N ARG A 71 3.28 -7.99 1.72
CA ARG A 71 4.04 -8.38 2.92
C ARG A 71 5.02 -7.30 3.37
N VAL A 72 5.80 -6.74 2.44
CA VAL A 72 6.77 -5.68 2.74
C VAL A 72 6.07 -4.41 3.23
N HIS A 73 5.00 -4.01 2.57
CA HIS A 73 4.33 -2.75 2.87
C HIS A 73 3.43 -2.82 4.12
N TYR A 74 2.89 -4.00 4.48
CA TYR A 74 2.27 -4.20 5.79
C TYR A 74 3.27 -4.16 6.94
N ASP A 75 4.47 -4.73 6.77
CA ASP A 75 5.55 -4.62 7.76
C ASP A 75 5.99 -3.17 7.93
N TYR A 76 6.07 -2.41 6.84
CA TYR A 76 6.37 -0.98 6.89
C TYR A 76 5.28 -0.17 7.59
N LEU A 77 4.00 -0.42 7.28
CA LEU A 77 2.86 0.17 7.99
C LEU A 77 2.94 -0.07 9.50
N GLN A 78 3.24 -1.30 9.93
CA GLN A 78 3.41 -1.62 11.34
C GLN A 78 4.51 -0.78 11.99
N LYS A 79 5.68 -0.68 11.35
CA LYS A 79 6.80 0.14 11.84
C LYS A 79 6.45 1.62 11.95
N LEU A 80 5.70 2.15 10.98
CA LEU A 80 5.26 3.56 10.98
C LEU A 80 4.13 3.83 11.99
N SER A 81 3.37 2.81 12.38
CA SER A 81 2.23 2.93 13.29
C SER A 81 2.62 2.83 14.76
N VAL A 82 3.84 2.37 15.07
CA VAL A 82 4.36 2.38 16.44
C VAL A 82 4.67 3.83 16.82
N PRO A 83 4.06 4.37 17.89
CA PRO A 83 4.38 5.72 18.35
C PRO A 83 5.85 5.78 18.79
N VAL A 84 6.61 6.70 18.21
CA VAL A 84 7.97 7.07 18.64
C VAL A 84 7.90 7.98 19.86
#